data_AF-A0A937JZM8-F1
#
_entry.id   AF-A0A937JZM8-F1
#
_cell.length_a   1.000
_cell.length_b   1.000
_cell.length_c   1.000
_cell.angle_alpha   90.00
_cell.angle_beta   90.00
_cell.angle_gamma   90.00
#
_symmetry.space_group_name_H-M   'P 1'
#
loop_
_entity.id
_entity.type
_entity.pdbx_description
1 polymer ?
#
loop_
_entity_poly.entity_id
_entity_poly.type
_entity_poly.pdbx_seq_one_letter_code
_entity_poly.pdbx_strand_id
1 'polypeptide(L)'
;MLKTVLLQAGADGGGGYGSLILFGGVALVFYFFMIRPQQKKQKQQKKFIEEIKRGDFVVTIGGIHGKVLSSDETTVVLEVDKGVKMTFLKSAISLDSTVPSDADKKEVKKEDKS
;
A
#
# COMPACT_ATOMS: atom_id res chain seq x y z
N MET A 1 41.47 -23.30 -16.92
CA MET A 1 40.66 -23.55 -15.71
C MET A 1 39.41 -22.67 -15.58
N LEU A 2 39.34 -21.49 -16.23
CA LEU A 2 38.15 -20.63 -16.19
C LEU A 2 36.90 -21.21 -16.93
N LYS A 3 37.10 -22.06 -17.94
CA LYS A 3 36.02 -22.70 -18.72
C LYS A 3 35.24 -23.79 -17.97
N THR A 4 35.79 -24.35 -16.89
CA THR A 4 35.17 -25.47 -16.15
C THR A 4 34.15 -24.98 -15.12
N VAL A 5 34.34 -23.79 -14.55
CA VAL A 5 33.43 -23.19 -13.55
C VAL A 5 32.14 -22.68 -14.19
N LEU A 6 32.19 -22.17 -15.42
CA LEU A 6 30.98 -21.74 -16.16
C LEU A 6 30.13 -22.92 -16.66
N LEU A 7 30.70 -24.12 -16.82
CA LEU A 7 29.93 -25.32 -17.18
C LEU A 7 29.28 -25.98 -15.96
N GLN A 8 29.80 -25.75 -14.75
CA GLN A 8 29.22 -26.25 -13.49
C GLN A 8 28.12 -25.33 -12.92
N ALA A 9 27.98 -24.11 -13.44
CA ALA A 9 26.84 -23.23 -13.12
C ALA A 9 25.56 -23.56 -13.94
N GLY A 10 25.61 -24.58 -14.81
CA GLY A 10 24.50 -25.00 -15.66
C GLY A 10 24.39 -26.51 -15.86
N ALA A 11 24.96 -27.32 -14.96
CA ALA A 11 24.98 -28.78 -15.05
C ALA A 11 24.33 -29.45 -13.83
N ASP A 12 23.09 -29.06 -13.53
CA ASP A 12 22.11 -29.91 -12.85
C ASP A 12 20.92 -30.12 -13.80
N GLY A 13 21.25 -30.69 -14.96
CA GLY A 13 20.35 -30.97 -16.07
C GLY A 13 19.60 -32.29 -15.86
N GLY A 14 18.75 -32.36 -14.84
CA GLY A 14 17.69 -33.37 -14.74
C GLY A 14 16.53 -33.04 -15.67
N GLY A 15 16.73 -33.20 -16.99
CA GLY A 15 15.71 -33.22 -18.05
C GLY A 15 14.97 -31.89 -18.27
N GLY A 16 14.89 -31.39 -19.52
CA GLY A 16 14.23 -30.12 -19.86
C GLY A 16 12.80 -29.93 -19.31
N TYR A 17 12.10 -31.01 -18.94
CA TYR A 17 10.81 -30.98 -18.24
C TYR A 17 10.92 -30.79 -16.71
N GLY A 18 11.95 -31.34 -16.06
CA GLY A 18 12.19 -31.16 -14.61
C GLY A 18 12.54 -29.72 -14.25
N SER A 19 13.35 -29.05 -15.09
CA SER A 19 13.67 -27.63 -14.93
C SER A 19 12.44 -26.74 -15.17
N LEU A 20 11.63 -27.00 -16.21
CA LEU A 20 10.40 -26.24 -16.46
C LEU A 20 9.35 -26.41 -15.35
N ILE A 21 9.23 -27.60 -14.76
CA ILE A 21 8.35 -27.85 -13.61
C ILE A 21 8.83 -27.08 -12.37
N LEU A 22 10.15 -27.06 -12.11
CA LEU A 22 10.73 -26.29 -11.01
C LEU A 22 10.49 -24.79 -11.17
N PHE A 23 10.82 -24.22 -12.33
CA PHE A 23 10.60 -22.79 -12.62
C PHE A 23 9.11 -22.42 -12.66
N GLY A 24 8.26 -23.27 -13.23
CA GLY A 24 6.80 -23.07 -13.23
C GLY A 24 6.18 -23.13 -11.84
N GLY A 25 6.64 -24.06 -11.00
CA GLY A 25 6.21 -24.18 -9.60
C GLY A 25 6.61 -22.96 -8.77
N VAL A 26 7.85 -22.49 -8.90
CA VAL A 26 8.32 -21.27 -8.25
C VAL A 26 7.54 -20.05 -8.74
N ALA A 27 7.35 -19.90 -10.05
CA ALA A 27 6.56 -18.81 -10.62
C ALA A 27 5.11 -18.79 -10.11
N LEU A 28 4.48 -19.96 -9.98
CA LEU A 28 3.13 -20.08 -9.39
C LEU A 28 3.09 -19.63 -7.94
N VAL A 29 4.06 -20.04 -7.12
CA VAL A 29 4.12 -19.64 -5.71
C VAL A 29 4.36 -18.14 -5.57
N PHE A 30 5.32 -17.55 -6.30
CA PHE A 30 5.56 -16.11 -6.29
C PHE A 30 4.36 -15.30 -6.81
N TYR A 31 3.69 -15.78 -7.86
CA TYR A 31 2.47 -15.17 -8.38
C TYR A 31 1.36 -15.15 -7.33
N PHE A 32 1.10 -16.30 -6.69
CA PHE A 32 0.07 -16.40 -5.65
C PHE A 32 0.40 -15.55 -4.42
N PHE A 33 1.67 -15.52 -4.04
CA PHE A 33 2.14 -14.76 -2.88
C PHE A 33 2.21 -13.25 -3.15
N MET A 34 2.30 -12.78 -4.39
CA MET A 34 2.27 -11.34 -4.73
C MET A 34 0.85 -10.83 -4.97
N ILE A 35 -0.01 -11.59 -5.65
CA ILE A 35 -1.39 -11.18 -5.96
C ILE A 35 -2.28 -11.18 -4.72
N ARG A 36 -2.14 -12.17 -3.84
CA ARG A 36 -2.96 -12.28 -2.61
C ARG A 36 -2.79 -11.08 -1.67
N PRO A 37 -1.57 -10.60 -1.34
CA PRO A 37 -1.40 -9.40 -0.53
C PRO A 37 -1.80 -8.13 -1.28
N GLN A 38 -1.58 -8.05 -2.59
CA GLN A 38 -1.93 -6.85 -3.36
C GLN A 38 -3.46 -6.65 -3.43
N GLN A 39 -4.24 -7.71 -3.62
CA GLN A 39 -5.70 -7.62 -3.59
C GLN A 39 -6.23 -7.20 -2.21
N LYS A 40 -5.59 -7.63 -1.11
CA LYS A 40 -5.96 -7.18 0.24
C LYS A 40 -5.71 -5.66 0.40
N LYS A 41 -4.54 -5.16 0.00
CA LYS A 41 -4.22 -3.73 0.06
C LYS A 41 -5.18 -2.88 -0.78
N GLN A 42 -5.48 -3.29 -2.01
CA GLN A 42 -6.43 -2.57 -2.86
C GLN A 42 -7.86 -2.54 -2.28
N LYS A 43 -8.32 -3.64 -1.69
CA LYS A 43 -9.64 -3.69 -1.04
C LYS A 43 -9.71 -2.79 0.20
N GLN A 44 -8.64 -2.72 0.99
CA GLN A 44 -8.56 -1.81 2.14
C GLN A 44 -8.55 -0.35 1.71
N GLN A 45 -7.77 0.00 0.68
CA GLN A 45 -7.76 1.36 0.12
C GLN A 45 -9.15 1.79 -0.37
N LYS A 46 -9.86 0.91 -1.09
CA LYS A 46 -11.23 1.20 -1.56
C LYS A 46 -12.21 1.42 -0.42
N LYS A 47 -12.20 0.54 0.59
CA LYS A 47 -13.05 0.69 1.78
C LYS A 47 -12.78 1.98 2.53
N PHE A 48 -11.51 2.35 2.69
CA PHE A 48 -11.17 3.60 3.36
C PHE A 48 -11.68 4.82 2.61
N ILE A 49 -11.53 4.85 1.29
CA ILE A 49 -12.07 5.91 0.44
C ILE A 49 -13.61 6.03 0.56
N GLU A 50 -14.30 4.92 0.80
CA GLU A 50 -15.74 4.87 1.06
C GLU A 50 -16.10 5.30 2.50
N GLU A 51 -15.23 5.03 3.47
CA GLU A 51 -15.42 5.37 4.88
C GLU A 51 -15.16 6.85 5.20
N ILE A 52 -14.43 7.58 4.34
CA ILE A 52 -14.19 9.01 4.50
C ILE A 52 -15.51 9.78 4.44
N LYS A 53 -15.83 10.48 5.52
CA LYS A 53 -17.04 11.30 5.68
C LYS A 53 -16.70 12.78 5.79
N ARG A 54 -17.74 13.60 5.61
CA ARG A 54 -17.66 15.04 5.89
C ARG A 54 -17.28 15.26 7.36
N GLY A 55 -16.25 16.04 7.59
CA GLY A 55 -15.72 16.35 8.91
C GLY A 55 -14.44 15.60 9.29
N ASP A 56 -14.04 14.57 8.54
CA ASP A 56 -12.84 13.80 8.82
C ASP A 56 -11.58 14.62 8.50
N PHE A 57 -10.55 14.43 9.32
CA PHE A 57 -9.21 14.94 9.06
C PHE A 57 -8.48 13.94 8.20
N VAL A 58 -8.01 14.39 7.05
CA VAL A 58 -7.26 13.54 6.12
C VAL A 58 -5.97 14.20 5.66
N VAL A 59 -5.07 13.36 5.19
CA VAL A 59 -3.73 13.68 4.74
C VAL A 59 -3.63 13.17 3.31
N THR A 60 -3.29 14.07 2.39
CA THR A 60 -3.04 13.69 1.01
C THR A 60 -1.68 13.01 0.87
N ILE A 61 -1.45 12.32 -0.24
CA ILE A 61 -0.15 11.69 -0.54
C ILE A 61 1.01 12.70 -0.52
N GLY A 62 0.73 13.98 -0.79
CA GLY A 62 1.71 15.07 -0.71
C GLY A 62 1.99 15.60 0.70
N GLY A 63 1.42 14.99 1.75
CA GLY A 63 1.56 15.44 3.14
C GLY A 63 0.70 16.64 3.51
N ILE A 64 -0.30 16.98 2.67
CA ILE A 64 -1.20 18.11 2.97
C ILE A 64 -2.26 17.63 3.94
N HIS A 65 -2.35 18.28 5.10
CA HIS A 65 -3.37 18.02 6.11
C HIS A 65 -4.58 18.92 5.83
N GLY A 66 -5.78 18.34 5.87
CA GLY A 66 -7.00 19.11 5.65
C GLY A 66 -8.24 18.42 6.18
N LYS A 67 -9.30 19.20 6.34
CA LYS A 67 -10.62 18.71 6.77
C LYS A 67 -11.53 18.49 5.57
N VAL A 68 -12.22 17.35 5.55
CA VAL A 68 -13.17 17.02 4.48
C VAL A 68 -14.43 17.87 4.64
N LEU A 69 -14.70 18.75 3.67
CA LEU A 69 -15.93 19.54 3.60
C LEU A 69 -17.04 18.81 2.85
N SER A 70 -16.70 18.18 1.73
CA SER A 70 -17.62 17.37 0.94
C SER A 70 -16.88 16.26 0.22
N SER A 71 -17.55 15.16 -0.03
CA SER A 71 -17.04 14.02 -0.78
C SER A 71 -18.08 13.63 -1.83
N ASP A 72 -17.66 13.53 -3.08
CA ASP A 72 -18.44 13.01 -4.20
C ASP A 72 -17.94 11.60 -4.56
N GLU A 73 -18.39 11.01 -5.66
CA GLU A 73 -18.00 9.64 -6.03
C GLU A 73 -16.50 9.49 -6.30
N THR A 74 -15.90 10.46 -7.01
CA THR A 74 -14.50 10.40 -7.46
C THR A 74 -13.61 11.49 -6.80
N THR A 75 -14.23 12.57 -6.31
CA THR A 75 -13.54 13.76 -5.78
C THR A 75 -13.89 14.02 -4.32
N VAL A 76 -13.00 14.72 -3.63
CA VAL A 76 -13.19 15.23 -2.27
C VAL A 76 -12.80 16.70 -2.22
N VAL A 77 -13.58 17.50 -1.52
CA VAL A 77 -13.27 18.91 -1.24
C VAL A 77 -12.67 19.00 0.15
N LEU A 78 -11.43 19.44 0.20
CA LEU A 78 -10.62 19.57 1.41
C LEU A 78 -10.42 21.05 1.73
N GLU A 79 -10.57 21.40 3.00
CA GLU A 79 -10.14 22.68 3.55
C GLU A 79 -8.77 22.50 4.20
N VAL A 80 -7.75 23.14 3.62
CA VAL A 80 -6.34 23.01 4.05
C VAL A 80 -5.95 24.16 4.98
N ASP A 81 -6.53 25.34 4.78
CA ASP A 81 -6.34 26.52 5.61
C ASP A 81 -7.60 27.38 5.58
N LYS A 82 -7.70 28.43 6.41
CA LYS A 82 -8.88 29.27 6.60
C LYS A 82 -9.41 29.82 5.27
N GLY A 83 -10.46 29.21 4.74
CA GLY A 83 -11.10 29.61 3.49
C GLY A 83 -10.45 29.07 2.21
N VAL A 84 -9.36 28.30 2.29
CA VAL A 84 -8.72 27.66 1.14
C VAL A 84 -9.35 26.29 0.93
N LYS A 85 -10.26 26.21 -0.05
CA LYS A 85 -10.93 24.98 -0.46
C LYS A 85 -10.28 24.44 -1.72
N MET A 86 -9.84 23.20 -1.68
CA MET A 86 -9.20 22.53 -2.81
C MET A 86 -9.86 21.19 -3.07
N THR A 87 -10.11 20.91 -4.35
CA THR A 87 -10.69 19.63 -4.78
C THR A 87 -9.57 18.68 -5.13
N PHE A 88 -9.57 17.51 -4.49
CA PHE A 88 -8.63 16.43 -4.74
C PHE A 88 -9.38 15.19 -5.22
N LEU A 89 -8.66 14.31 -5.90
CA LEU A 89 -9.17 12.98 -6.18
C LEU A 89 -9.17 12.14 -4.90
N LYS A 90 -10.16 11.28 -4.76
CA LYS A 90 -10.20 10.30 -3.65
C LYS A 90 -8.99 9.37 -3.62
N SER A 91 -8.42 9.07 -4.79
CA SER A 91 -7.17 8.32 -4.91
C SER A 91 -5.95 9.06 -4.38
N ALA A 92 -6.01 10.38 -4.19
CA ALA A 92 -4.93 11.20 -3.68
C ALA A 92 -4.89 11.28 -2.14
N ILE A 93 -5.79 10.58 -1.45
CA ILE A 93 -5.84 10.50 0.01
C ILE A 93 -5.01 9.30 0.48
N SER A 94 -4.03 9.55 1.35
CA SER A 94 -3.12 8.51 1.85
C SER A 94 -3.78 7.75 2.99
N LEU A 95 -4.08 6.45 2.80
CA LEU A 95 -4.57 5.56 3.86
C LEU A 95 -3.57 5.51 5.03
N ASP A 96 -2.30 5.29 4.72
CA ASP A 96 -1.26 5.08 5.74
C ASP A 96 -0.97 6.32 6.59
N SER A 97 -1.29 7.52 6.07
CA SER A 97 -1.08 8.80 6.78
C SER A 97 -2.34 9.36 7.43
N THR A 98 -3.51 8.78 7.15
CA THR A 98 -4.81 9.25 7.68
C THR A 98 -5.38 8.34 8.75
N VAL A 99 -5.15 7.04 8.62
CA VAL A 99 -5.31 6.13 9.73
C VAL A 99 -4.20 6.51 10.72
N PRO A 100 -4.53 6.89 11.97
CA PRO A 100 -3.50 7.05 12.97
C PRO A 100 -2.81 5.70 13.07
N SER A 101 -1.57 5.63 12.58
CA SER A 101 -0.68 4.52 12.80
C SER A 101 -0.80 4.14 14.28
N ASP A 102 -1.11 2.90 14.59
CA ASP A 102 -1.20 2.41 15.97
C ASP A 102 0.14 2.58 16.75
N ALA A 103 1.19 3.13 16.12
CA ALA A 103 2.38 3.65 16.77
C ALA A 103 2.14 4.94 17.58
N ASP A 104 1.26 5.86 17.15
CA ASP A 104 1.02 7.15 17.83
C ASP A 104 0.09 7.03 19.06
N LYS A 105 -0.71 5.96 19.15
CA LYS A 105 -1.56 5.71 20.34
C LYS A 105 -0.78 5.32 21.60
N LYS A 106 0.54 5.05 21.50
CA LYS A 106 1.37 4.66 22.66
C LYS A 106 2.01 5.83 23.40
N GLU A 107 2.13 7.02 22.81
CA GLU A 107 2.81 8.14 23.46
C GLU A 107 1.85 9.04 24.26
N VAL A 108 0.61 9.26 23.78
CA VAL A 108 -0.36 10.15 24.47
C VAL A 108 -0.87 9.57 25.82
N LYS A 109 -0.69 8.27 26.08
CA LYS A 109 -1.11 7.65 27.35
C LYS A 109 -0.11 7.75 28.50
N LYS A 110 1.09 8.31 28.29
CA LYS A 110 2.13 8.40 29.34
C LYS A 110 2.23 9.76 30.03
N GLU A 111 1.71 10.85 29.45
CA GLU A 111 1.87 12.18 30.05
C GLU A 111 0.73 12.58 31.00
N ASP A 112 -0.48 12.00 30.86
CA ASP A 112 -1.62 12.36 31.72
C ASP A 112 -1.69 11.56 33.03
N LYS A 113 -0.60 10.89 33.43
CA LYS A 113 -0.54 10.11 34.67
C LYS A 113 0.81 10.13 35.41
N SER A 114 1.59 11.20 35.28
CA SER A 114 2.71 11.47 36.19
C SER A 114 2.67 12.87 36.76
#